data_AF-A0A8B7NU25-F1
#
_entry.id   AF-A0A8B7NU25-F1
#
_cell.length_a   1.000
_cell.length_b   1.000
_cell.length_c   1.000
_cell.angle_alpha   90.00
_cell.angle_beta   90.00
_cell.angle_gamma   90.00
#
_symmetry.space_group_name_H-M   'P 1'
#
loop_
_entity.id
_entity.type
_entity.pdbx_description
1 polymer ?
#
loop_
_entity_poly.entity_id
_entity_poly.type
_entity_poly.pdbx_seq_one_letter_code
_entity_poly.pdbx_strand_id
1 'polypeptide(L)'
;MARLLALLALAAVASSAPARSPCNQALRDYGVQEYRNKCTLDYGRMAARYAPECNQGGPQYNRDTCASFTVDYRKCLLRENELVFSYTYNFDRDTFQKYKLRYKCDSDPKFKAAFDKCYASTMKYFEFNRLFGCLIDATN
;
A
#
# COMPACT_ATOMS: atom_id res chain seq x y z
N MET A 1 -5.90 7.65 -69.32
CA MET A 1 -5.97 6.55 -68.33
C MET A 1 -5.17 6.98 -67.10
N ALA A 2 -5.84 7.56 -66.10
CA ALA A 2 -5.19 8.02 -64.86
C ALA A 2 -5.59 7.08 -63.72
N ARG A 3 -4.56 6.53 -63.08
CA ARG A 3 -4.60 5.45 -62.08
C ARG A 3 -5.31 5.91 -60.80
N LEU A 4 -6.42 5.27 -60.45
CA LEU A 4 -7.01 5.30 -59.11
C LEU A 4 -6.25 4.31 -58.21
N LEU A 5 -5.26 4.80 -57.47
CA LEU A 5 -4.70 4.10 -56.33
C LEU A 5 -5.35 4.69 -55.07
N ALA A 6 -6.48 4.10 -54.68
CA ALA A 6 -7.12 4.38 -53.40
C ALA A 6 -6.22 3.85 -52.28
N LEU A 7 -5.65 4.76 -51.50
CA LEU A 7 -4.81 4.48 -50.34
C LEU A 7 -5.68 3.87 -49.24
N LEU A 8 -5.46 2.57 -48.96
CA LEU A 8 -5.99 1.89 -47.78
C LEU A 8 -5.20 2.34 -46.54
N ALA A 9 -5.78 3.28 -45.78
CA ALA A 9 -5.29 3.60 -44.44
C ALA A 9 -5.83 2.56 -43.44
N LEU A 10 -5.03 1.54 -43.14
CA LEU A 10 -5.25 0.66 -42.00
C LEU A 10 -5.01 1.44 -40.71
N ALA A 11 -6.09 1.87 -40.05
CA ALA A 11 -6.02 2.35 -38.69
C ALA A 11 -5.76 1.15 -37.77
N ALA A 12 -4.50 0.96 -37.36
CA ALA A 12 -4.16 0.04 -36.28
C ALA A 12 -4.70 0.61 -34.96
N VAL A 13 -5.88 0.15 -34.53
CA VAL A 13 -6.31 0.34 -33.15
C VAL A 13 -5.43 -0.57 -32.30
N ALA A 14 -4.36 0.01 -31.73
CA ALA A 14 -3.60 -0.66 -30.70
C ALA A 14 -4.51 -0.82 -29.48
N SER A 15 -4.99 -2.04 -29.23
CA SER A 15 -5.68 -2.43 -28.01
C SER A 15 -4.69 -2.37 -26.84
N SER A 16 -4.39 -1.18 -26.33
CA SER A 16 -3.65 -1.05 -25.08
C SER A 16 -4.57 -1.47 -23.94
N ALA A 17 -4.11 -2.41 -23.10
CA ALA A 17 -4.72 -2.63 -21.80
C ALA A 17 -4.83 -1.27 -21.07
N PRO A 18 -5.89 -1.04 -20.28
CA PRO A 18 -6.04 0.22 -19.57
C PRO A 18 -4.78 0.44 -18.72
N ALA A 19 -4.04 1.49 -19.03
CA ALA A 19 -2.87 1.87 -18.24
C ALA A 19 -3.36 2.11 -16.80
N ARG A 20 -2.66 1.52 -15.82
CA ARG A 20 -2.94 1.77 -14.40
C ARG A 20 -2.96 3.27 -14.13
N SER A 21 -3.85 3.72 -13.26
CA SER A 21 -3.90 5.14 -12.90
C SER A 21 -2.55 5.56 -12.28
N PRO A 22 -2.11 6.83 -12.45
CA PRO A 22 -0.91 7.33 -11.79
C PRO A 22 -0.94 7.14 -10.27
N CYS A 23 -2.13 7.18 -9.67
CA CYS A 23 -2.33 6.90 -8.25
C CYS A 23 -2.10 5.42 -7.91
N ASN A 24 -2.70 4.49 -8.67
CA ASN A 24 -2.51 3.06 -8.46
C ASN A 24 -1.03 2.67 -8.56
N GLN A 25 -0.33 3.22 -9.54
CA GLN A 25 1.11 2.99 -9.69
C GLN A 25 1.90 3.55 -8.50
N ALA A 26 1.60 4.77 -8.06
CA ALA A 26 2.27 5.38 -6.90
C ALA A 26 2.09 4.56 -5.61
N LEU A 27 0.88 4.03 -5.38
CA LEU A 27 0.59 3.17 -4.23
C LEU A 27 1.40 1.87 -4.26
N ARG A 28 1.53 1.25 -5.45
CA ARG A 28 2.33 0.03 -5.63
C ARG A 28 3.83 0.29 -5.47
N ASP A 29 4.33 1.37 -6.07
CA ASP A 29 5.75 1.75 -5.97
C ASP A 29 6.15 1.98 -4.51
N TYR A 30 5.27 2.60 -3.73
CA TYR A 30 5.50 2.79 -2.30
C TYR A 30 5.46 1.47 -1.51
N GLY A 31 4.42 0.64 -1.71
CA GLY A 31 4.26 -0.62 -0.97
C GLY A 31 5.41 -1.62 -1.16
N VAL A 32 6.16 -1.53 -2.27
CA VAL A 32 7.35 -2.36 -2.52
C VAL A 32 8.58 -1.88 -1.74
N GLN A 33 8.68 -0.60 -1.38
CA GLN A 33 9.84 -0.06 -0.65
C GLN A 33 9.87 -0.43 0.83
N GLU A 34 8.74 -0.89 1.38
CA GLU A 34 8.53 -0.97 2.83
C GLU A 34 9.20 -2.18 3.52
N TYR A 35 9.85 -3.07 2.76
CA TYR A 35 10.35 -4.35 3.27
C TYR A 35 11.83 -4.38 3.70
N ARG A 36 12.55 -3.24 3.67
CA ARG A 36 13.99 -3.20 4.08
C ARG A 36 14.29 -2.09 5.09
N ASN A 37 13.68 -2.12 6.28
CA ASN A 37 14.05 -1.21 7.36
C ASN A 37 14.43 -1.95 8.66
N LYS A 38 15.00 -1.20 9.60
CA LYS A 38 15.56 -1.72 10.87
C LYS A 38 14.52 -2.47 11.72
N CYS A 39 13.23 -2.22 11.52
CA CYS A 39 12.14 -2.89 12.22
C CYS A 39 12.09 -4.41 11.92
N THR A 40 12.56 -4.85 10.75
CA THR A 40 12.55 -6.28 10.35
C THR A 40 13.52 -7.12 11.18
N LEU A 41 14.67 -6.56 11.58
CA LEU A 41 15.65 -7.26 12.42
C LEU A 41 15.13 -7.44 13.85
N ASP A 42 14.45 -6.43 14.38
CA ASP A 42 13.83 -6.50 15.70
C ASP A 42 12.59 -7.41 15.70
N TYR A 43 11.84 -7.46 14.59
CA TYR A 43 10.75 -8.41 14.39
C TYR A 43 11.23 -9.87 14.47
N GLY A 44 12.32 -10.23 13.79
CA GLY A 44 12.84 -11.61 13.82
C GLY A 44 13.25 -12.07 15.23
N ARG A 45 13.87 -11.18 16.00
CA ARG A 45 14.30 -11.45 17.38
C ARG A 45 13.10 -11.60 18.34
N MET A 46 12.08 -10.78 18.16
CA MET A 46 10.85 -10.86 18.94
C MET A 46 9.97 -12.05 18.53
N ALA A 47 9.87 -12.36 17.24
CA ALA A 47 9.14 -13.53 16.74
C ALA A 47 9.70 -14.84 17.32
N ALA A 48 11.02 -14.93 17.52
CA ALA A 48 11.64 -16.06 18.22
C ALA A 48 11.23 -16.18 19.71
N ARG A 49 10.91 -15.05 20.36
CA ARG A 49 10.49 -15.01 21.78
C ARG A 49 9.03 -15.42 21.99
N TYR A 50 8.19 -15.21 20.98
CA TYR A 50 6.76 -15.55 20.98
C TYR A 50 6.46 -16.75 20.06
N ALA A 51 7.49 -17.53 19.73
CA ALA A 51 7.31 -18.85 19.20
C ALA A 51 6.99 -19.80 20.37
N PRO A 52 6.03 -20.71 20.21
CA PRO A 52 5.36 -21.07 18.96
C PRO A 52 4.07 -20.29 18.64
N GLU A 53 3.59 -19.44 19.55
CA GLU A 53 2.25 -18.83 19.47
C GLU A 53 2.04 -17.90 18.27
N CYS A 54 3.12 -17.36 17.70
CA CYS A 54 3.08 -16.49 16.54
C CYS A 54 3.57 -17.09 15.23
N ASN A 55 3.68 -18.42 15.18
CA ASN A 55 3.93 -19.12 13.93
C ASN A 55 2.62 -19.30 13.14
N GLN A 56 2.43 -18.50 12.09
CA GLN A 56 1.21 -18.56 11.28
C GLN A 56 1.04 -19.97 10.66
N GLY A 57 -0.11 -20.58 10.89
CA GLY A 57 -0.41 -21.95 10.44
C GLY A 57 -0.02 -23.06 11.43
N GLY A 58 0.55 -22.72 12.58
CA GLY A 58 0.82 -23.66 13.66
C GLY A 58 -0.40 -23.92 14.55
N PRO A 59 -0.50 -25.10 15.20
CA PRO A 59 -1.60 -25.45 16.11
C PRO A 59 -1.65 -24.56 17.37
N GLN A 60 -0.56 -23.86 17.67
CA GLN A 60 -0.43 -22.98 18.82
C GLN A 60 -0.68 -21.50 18.48
N TYR A 61 -1.09 -21.19 17.23
CA TYR A 61 -1.32 -19.82 16.80
C TYR A 61 -2.36 -19.11 17.68
N ASN A 62 -1.93 -18.04 18.35
CA ASN A 62 -2.82 -17.20 19.14
C ASN A 62 -2.86 -15.79 18.55
N ARG A 63 -3.98 -15.46 17.90
CA ARG A 63 -4.17 -14.17 17.25
C ARG A 63 -4.00 -12.99 18.19
N ASP A 64 -4.51 -13.07 19.41
CA ASP A 64 -4.52 -11.95 20.37
C ASP A 64 -3.12 -11.72 20.95
N THR A 65 -2.40 -12.81 21.26
CA THR A 65 -0.98 -12.76 21.66
C THR A 65 -0.11 -12.17 20.54
N CYS A 66 -0.40 -12.47 19.28
CA CYS A 66 0.37 -11.94 18.15
C CYS A 66 -0.09 -10.54 17.71
N ALA A 67 -1.32 -10.14 18.03
CA ALA A 67 -1.84 -8.82 17.71
C ALA A 67 -1.06 -7.72 18.44
N SER A 68 -0.72 -7.91 19.71
CA SER A 68 0.07 -6.94 20.48
C SER A 68 1.48 -6.75 19.91
N PHE A 69 2.16 -7.85 19.55
CA PHE A 69 3.48 -7.82 18.93
C PHE A 69 3.47 -7.15 17.54
N THR A 70 2.50 -7.54 16.71
CA THR A 70 2.38 -6.96 15.36
C THR A 70 2.11 -5.45 15.41
N VAL A 71 1.44 -4.95 16.46
CA VAL A 71 1.25 -3.50 16.67
C VAL A 71 2.56 -2.76 16.88
N ASP A 72 3.48 -3.24 17.71
CA ASP A 72 4.76 -2.54 17.95
C ASP A 72 5.66 -2.56 16.71
N TYR A 73 5.68 -3.68 15.98
CA TYR A 73 6.35 -3.75 14.68
C TYR A 73 5.75 -2.76 13.67
N ARG A 74 4.42 -2.72 13.54
CA ARG A 74 3.72 -1.80 12.63
C ARG A 74 3.94 -0.33 13.00
N LYS A 75 3.97 -0.02 14.29
CA LYS A 75 4.34 1.31 14.81
C LYS A 75 5.77 1.70 14.44
N CYS A 76 6.72 0.76 14.54
CA CYS A 76 8.09 0.97 14.08
C CYS A 76 8.11 1.29 12.57
N LEU A 77 7.41 0.49 11.76
CA LEU A 77 7.34 0.71 10.32
C LEU A 77 6.77 2.09 9.97
N LEU A 78 5.67 2.49 10.61
CA LEU A 78 5.10 3.81 10.42
C LEU A 78 6.08 4.94 10.78
N ARG A 79 6.84 4.78 11.88
CA ARG A 79 7.84 5.76 12.31
C ARG A 79 9.00 5.88 11.33
N GLU A 80 9.61 4.76 10.95
CA GLU A 80 10.75 4.73 10.01
C GLU A 80 10.35 5.26 8.63
N ASN A 81 9.08 5.13 8.28
CA ASN A 81 8.54 5.68 7.04
C ASN A 81 8.03 7.12 7.17
N GLU A 82 8.16 7.75 8.35
CA GLU A 82 7.67 9.11 8.61
C GLU A 82 6.17 9.28 8.31
N LEU A 83 5.40 8.20 8.48
CA LEU A 83 3.95 8.15 8.23
C LEU A 83 3.13 8.45 9.48
N VAL A 84 3.76 8.83 10.58
CA VAL A 84 3.09 9.18 11.83
C VAL A 84 3.69 10.40 12.48
N PHE A 85 2.86 11.15 13.20
CA PHE A 85 3.33 12.09 14.21
C PHE A 85 4.00 11.32 15.35
N SER A 86 5.28 11.59 15.58
CA SER A 86 6.26 10.70 16.22
C SER A 86 5.93 10.19 17.64
N TYR A 87 4.99 10.82 18.34
CA TYR A 87 4.60 10.49 19.71
C TYR A 87 3.15 10.03 19.86
N THR A 88 2.23 10.41 18.95
CA THR A 88 0.82 9.97 19.01
C THR A 88 0.53 8.75 18.18
N TYR A 89 1.45 8.36 17.28
CA TYR A 89 1.21 7.36 16.24
C TYR A 89 0.00 7.68 15.34
N ASN A 90 -0.46 8.94 15.33
CA ASN A 90 -1.47 9.37 14.39
C ASN A 90 -0.87 9.38 13.00
N PHE A 91 -1.52 8.70 12.05
CA PHE A 91 -1.07 8.65 10.68
C PHE A 91 -1.05 10.07 10.09
N ASP A 92 0.08 10.46 9.51
CA ASP A 92 0.24 11.74 8.86
C ASP A 92 -0.23 11.64 7.40
N ARG A 93 -1.54 11.86 7.21
CA ARG A 93 -2.20 11.84 5.90
C ARG A 93 -1.54 12.82 4.92
N ASP A 94 -1.18 14.00 5.41
CA ASP A 94 -0.64 15.06 4.56
C ASP A 94 0.76 14.68 4.08
N THR A 95 1.61 14.20 4.99
CA THR A 95 2.94 13.68 4.62
C THR A 95 2.84 12.50 3.66
N PHE A 96 1.88 11.60 3.89
CA PHE A 96 1.64 10.47 2.99
C PHE A 96 1.27 10.93 1.57
N GLN A 97 0.28 11.81 1.43
CA GLN A 97 -0.16 12.31 0.11
C GLN A 97 0.94 13.13 -0.59
N LYS A 98 1.57 14.04 0.15
CA LYS A 98 2.55 14.98 -0.38
C LYS A 98 3.88 14.32 -0.74
N TYR A 99 4.49 13.61 0.19
CA TYR A 99 5.88 13.17 0.05
C TYR A 99 5.99 11.73 -0.45
N LYS A 100 5.08 10.85 -0.03
CA LYS A 100 5.13 9.43 -0.43
C LYS A 100 4.44 9.21 -1.77
N LEU A 101 3.24 9.74 -1.94
CA LEU A 101 2.47 9.63 -3.19
C LEU A 101 2.81 10.72 -4.21
N ARG A 102 3.59 11.75 -3.82
CA ARG A 102 3.98 12.89 -4.67
C ARG A 102 2.78 13.54 -5.37
N TYR A 103 1.67 13.68 -4.64
CA TYR A 103 0.40 14.23 -5.14
C TYR A 103 -0.25 13.48 -6.31
N LYS A 104 0.24 12.28 -6.66
CA LYS A 104 -0.28 11.49 -7.80
C LYS A 104 -1.72 10.97 -7.59
N CYS A 105 -2.25 11.09 -6.37
CA CYS A 105 -3.59 10.64 -5.98
C CYS A 105 -4.57 11.79 -5.72
N ASP A 106 -4.13 13.05 -5.72
CA ASP A 106 -4.94 14.21 -5.31
C ASP A 106 -6.11 14.49 -6.24
N SER A 107 -6.01 14.11 -7.51
CA SER A 107 -7.07 14.23 -8.50
C SER A 107 -7.82 12.92 -8.74
N ASP A 108 -7.42 11.80 -8.12
CA ASP A 108 -8.04 10.50 -8.34
C ASP A 108 -9.35 10.38 -7.53
N PRO A 109 -10.52 10.33 -8.19
CA PRO A 109 -11.80 10.29 -7.50
C PRO A 109 -12.03 8.97 -6.77
N LYS A 110 -11.47 7.86 -7.27
CA LYS A 110 -11.58 6.54 -6.62
C LYS A 110 -10.78 6.52 -5.32
N PHE A 111 -9.57 7.09 -5.35
CA PHE A 111 -8.76 7.27 -4.15
C PHE A 111 -9.49 8.11 -3.10
N LYS A 112 -10.03 9.27 -3.49
CA LYS A 112 -10.78 10.16 -2.57
C LYS A 112 -11.96 9.45 -1.93
N ALA A 113 -12.75 8.73 -2.72
CA ALA A 113 -13.91 8.00 -2.23
C ALA A 113 -13.55 6.84 -1.29
N ALA A 114 -12.39 6.21 -1.50
CA ALA A 114 -11.97 5.03 -0.73
C ALA A 114 -11.19 5.37 0.53
N PHE A 115 -10.49 6.51 0.59
CA PHE A 115 -9.46 6.76 1.61
C PHE A 115 -9.99 6.62 3.04
N ASP A 116 -11.05 7.36 3.39
CA ASP A 116 -11.54 7.38 4.78
C ASP A 116 -12.08 6.00 5.20
N LYS A 117 -12.71 5.26 4.28
CA LYS A 117 -13.17 3.89 4.50
C LYS A 117 -12.00 2.93 4.73
N CYS A 118 -11.00 2.94 3.84
CA CYS A 118 -9.82 2.11 3.97
C CYS A 118 -9.10 2.43 5.28
N TYR A 119 -8.86 3.71 5.56
CA TYR A 119 -8.22 4.18 6.78
C TYR A 119 -8.92 3.68 8.05
N ALA A 120 -10.23 3.89 8.17
CA ALA A 120 -11.00 3.47 9.35
C ALA A 120 -10.93 1.95 9.56
N SER A 121 -10.93 1.17 8.48
CA SER A 121 -10.91 -0.29 8.56
C SER A 121 -9.55 -0.90 8.91
N THR A 122 -8.43 -0.21 8.59
CA THR A 122 -7.08 -0.79 8.70
C THR A 122 -6.22 -0.14 9.78
N MET A 123 -6.39 1.15 10.02
CA MET A 123 -5.49 1.91 10.89
C MET A 123 -5.80 1.76 12.38
N LYS A 124 -6.92 1.13 12.75
CA LYS A 124 -7.21 0.73 14.14
C LYS A 124 -6.09 -0.09 14.79
N TYR A 125 -5.41 -0.93 14.00
CA TYR A 125 -4.27 -1.75 14.46
C TYR A 125 -2.98 -1.42 13.71
N PHE A 126 -2.86 -0.20 13.18
CA PHE A 126 -1.71 0.26 12.41
C PHE A 126 -1.40 -0.65 11.20
N GLU A 127 -2.42 -1.26 10.59
CA GLU A 127 -2.24 -2.18 9.46
C GLU A 127 -2.02 -1.41 8.15
N PHE A 128 -0.93 -0.66 8.06
CA PHE A 128 -0.61 0.15 6.88
C PHE A 128 -0.59 -0.71 5.61
N ASN A 129 -0.06 -1.95 5.64
CA ASN A 129 -0.08 -2.87 4.50
C ASN A 129 -1.49 -3.09 3.95
N ARG A 130 -2.47 -3.20 4.85
CA ARG A 130 -3.88 -3.33 4.46
C ARG A 130 -4.47 -2.02 3.98
N LEU A 131 -4.02 -0.88 4.52
CA LEU A 131 -4.38 0.44 3.97
C LEU A 131 -3.95 0.52 2.49
N PHE A 132 -2.71 0.17 2.17
CA PHE A 132 -2.21 0.15 0.79
C PHE A 132 -2.98 -0.83 -0.10
N GLY A 133 -3.18 -2.07 0.36
CA GLY A 133 -3.97 -3.06 -0.39
C GLY A 133 -5.37 -2.54 -0.73
N CYS A 134 -6.08 -1.98 0.26
CA CYS A 134 -7.41 -1.41 0.07
C CYS A 134 -7.42 -0.25 -0.93
N LEU A 135 -6.43 0.65 -0.87
CA LEU A 135 -6.31 1.79 -1.78
C LEU A 135 -5.92 1.35 -3.20
N ILE A 136 -5.05 0.34 -3.34
CA ILE A 136 -4.66 -0.24 -4.63
C ILE A 136 -5.88 -0.89 -5.29
N ASP A 137 -6.66 -1.67 -4.54
CA ASP A 137 -7.86 -2.31 -5.07
C ASP A 137 -8.91 -1.28 -5.49
N ALA A 138 -9.08 -0.21 -4.71
CA ALA A 138 -10.02 0.86 -5.02
C ALA A 138 -9.62 1.68 -6.25
N THR A 139 -8.32 1.83 -6.53
CA THR A 139 -7.78 2.66 -7.64
C THR A 139 -7.48 1.88 -8.91
N ASN A 140 -7.74 0.57 -8.91
CA ASN A 140 -7.64 -0.29 -10.09
C ASN A 140 -8.71 0.06 -11.15
#